data_AF-A0A967TCM1-F1
#
_entry.id   AF-A0A967TCM1-F1
#
_cell.length_a   1.000
_cell.length_b   1.000
_cell.length_c   1.000
_cell.angle_alpha   90.00
_cell.angle_beta   90.00
_cell.angle_gamma   90.00
#
_symmetry.space_group_name_H-M   'P 1'
#
loop_
_entity.id
_entity.type
_entity.pdbx_description
1 polymer ?
#
loop_
_entity_poly.entity_id
_entity_poly.type
_entity_poly.pdbx_seq_one_letter_code
_entity_poly.pdbx_strand_id
1 'polypeptide(L)'
;TIQNSQGQILRRVEPGGFTMGTSRAEPSRRANEVIVPVLITKPYFIGTREVTNREFRRFRQNHDSKGDIHASLAGDLNPVVNVTWEDAVEYCNWLSTQEGLPLAYKKVFERWQPIEPTPDGYRLPTEAEWVWAIRYQGRSSATTFPWGRS
;
A
#
# COMPACT_ATOMS: atom_id res chain seq x y z
N THR A 1 4.37 -15.92 4.90
CA THR A 1 4.82 -14.51 4.93
C THR A 1 6.32 -14.49 4.69
N ILE A 2 6.90 -13.35 4.35
CA ILE A 2 8.34 -13.14 4.27
C ILE A 2 8.71 -11.93 5.11
N GLN A 3 9.98 -11.82 5.52
CA GLN A 3 10.50 -10.66 6.24
C GLN A 3 11.56 -9.98 5.38
N ASN A 4 11.47 -8.65 5.26
CA ASN A 4 12.42 -7.87 4.49
C ASN A 4 13.63 -7.41 5.33
N SER A 5 14.61 -6.78 4.69
CA SER A 5 15.84 -6.25 5.30
C SER A 5 15.58 -5.26 6.44
N GLN A 6 14.44 -4.58 6.44
CA GLN A 6 14.05 -3.64 7.49
C GLN A 6 13.32 -4.29 8.67
N GLY A 7 12.96 -5.57 8.55
CA GLY A 7 12.17 -6.31 9.53
C GLY A 7 10.66 -6.18 9.35
N GLN A 8 10.21 -5.67 8.20
CA GLN A 8 8.79 -5.65 7.85
C GLN A 8 8.33 -7.04 7.42
N ILE A 9 7.15 -7.44 7.87
CA ILE A 9 6.52 -8.70 7.47
C ILE A 9 5.64 -8.42 6.27
N LEU A 10 5.86 -9.17 5.19
CA LEU A 10 5.04 -9.12 3.98
C LEU A 10 4.23 -10.41 3.85
N ARG A 11 2.96 -10.28 3.54
CA ARG A 11 2.04 -11.39 3.29
C ARG A 11 1.86 -11.59 1.79
N ARG A 12 1.97 -12.85 1.36
CA ARG A 12 1.62 -13.26 -0.01
C ARG A 12 0.11 -13.25 -0.18
N VAL A 13 -0.34 -12.61 -1.25
CA VAL A 13 -1.73 -12.56 -1.70
C VAL A 13 -1.80 -13.32 -3.02
N GLU A 14 -2.72 -14.28 -3.12
CA GLU A 14 -2.88 -15.09 -4.33
C GLU A 14 -3.69 -14.35 -5.40
N PRO A 15 -3.50 -14.71 -6.69
CA PRO A 15 -4.37 -14.27 -7.77
C PRO A 15 -5.85 -14.53 -7.49
N GLY A 16 -6.71 -13.71 -8.07
CA GLY A 16 -8.15 -13.89 -7.94
C GLY A 16 -8.94 -12.74 -8.55
N GLY A 17 -10.22 -13.00 -8.80
CA GLY A 17 -11.16 -12.02 -9.32
C GLY A 17 -12.05 -11.46 -8.22
N PHE A 18 -12.32 -10.17 -8.26
CA PHE A 18 -13.33 -9.54 -7.42
C PHE A 18 -13.98 -8.35 -8.10
N THR A 19 -15.10 -7.93 -7.55
CA THR A 19 -15.79 -6.74 -7.99
C THR A 19 -15.50 -5.60 -7.02
N MET A 20 -14.96 -4.50 -7.53
CA MET A 20 -14.75 -3.25 -6.81
C MET A 20 -15.99 -2.33 -6.98
N GLY A 21 -16.35 -1.60 -5.91
CA GLY A 21 -17.56 -0.77 -5.84
C GLY A 21 -18.70 -1.40 -5.02
N THR A 22 -19.78 -0.63 -4.80
CA THR A 22 -20.96 -1.03 -4.01
C THR A 22 -22.16 -1.36 -4.90
N SER A 23 -23.07 -2.22 -4.41
CA SER A 23 -24.28 -2.68 -5.13
C SER A 23 -25.38 -1.63 -5.20
N ARG A 24 -26.26 -1.72 -6.21
CA ARG A 24 -27.32 -0.76 -6.59
C ARG A 24 -28.42 -0.47 -5.54
N ALA A 25 -28.46 -1.17 -4.41
CA ALA A 25 -29.60 -1.16 -3.48
C ALA A 25 -29.43 -0.22 -2.25
N GLU A 26 -28.34 0.55 -2.17
CA GLU A 26 -28.08 1.48 -1.05
C GLU A 26 -28.71 2.86 -1.33
N PRO A 27 -29.60 3.39 -0.46
CA PRO A 27 -30.34 4.64 -0.69
C PRO A 27 -29.51 5.94 -0.71
N SER A 28 -28.17 5.88 -0.74
CA SER A 28 -27.30 7.05 -0.50
C SER A 28 -26.07 7.06 -1.40
N ARG A 29 -26.24 7.27 -2.72
CA ARG A 29 -25.11 7.34 -3.66
C ARG A 29 -25.14 8.55 -4.59
N ARG A 30 -23.94 9.10 -4.85
CA ARG A 30 -23.64 10.10 -5.89
C ARG A 30 -23.18 9.39 -7.18
N ALA A 31 -23.19 10.09 -8.32
CA ALA A 31 -23.10 9.53 -9.67
C ALA A 31 -21.76 8.85 -10.08
N ASN A 32 -20.67 9.00 -9.33
CA ASN A 32 -19.30 8.66 -9.76
C ASN A 32 -18.83 7.27 -9.34
N GLU A 33 -19.75 6.38 -9.07
CA GLU A 33 -19.48 5.25 -8.22
C GLU A 33 -19.86 4.03 -9.11
N VAL A 34 -18.87 3.41 -9.76
CA VAL A 34 -19.03 2.41 -10.84
C VAL A 34 -18.55 1.04 -10.35
N ILE A 35 -19.28 -0.03 -10.68
CA ILE A 35 -18.88 -1.40 -10.37
C ILE A 35 -17.83 -1.83 -11.41
N VAL A 36 -16.61 -2.14 -10.96
CA VAL A 36 -15.50 -2.54 -11.83
C VAL A 36 -15.08 -3.98 -11.51
N PRO A 37 -15.22 -4.93 -12.45
CA PRO A 37 -14.64 -6.26 -12.28
C PRO A 37 -13.11 -6.15 -12.40
N VAL A 38 -12.40 -6.69 -11.42
CA VAL A 38 -10.94 -6.68 -11.38
C VAL A 38 -10.42 -8.11 -11.26
N LEU A 39 -9.41 -8.44 -12.06
CA LEU A 39 -8.70 -9.70 -12.02
C LEU A 39 -7.24 -9.45 -11.65
N ILE A 40 -6.83 -9.93 -10.47
CA ILE A 40 -5.43 -10.02 -10.10
C ILE A 40 -4.87 -11.30 -10.73
N THR A 41 -3.94 -11.17 -11.67
CA THR A 41 -3.40 -12.29 -12.45
C THR A 41 -2.13 -12.89 -11.88
N LYS A 42 -1.37 -12.12 -11.09
CA LYS A 42 -0.09 -12.54 -10.48
C LYS A 42 -0.17 -12.44 -8.96
N PRO A 43 0.42 -13.39 -8.22
CA PRO A 43 0.57 -13.24 -6.78
C PRO A 43 1.50 -12.05 -6.50
N TYR A 44 1.27 -11.39 -5.38
CA TYR A 44 2.14 -10.31 -4.90
C TYR A 44 2.28 -10.38 -3.37
N PHE A 45 3.26 -9.65 -2.84
CA PHE A 45 3.45 -9.48 -1.42
C PHE A 45 3.03 -8.08 -1.00
N ILE A 46 2.39 -7.95 0.16
CA ILE A 46 1.99 -6.66 0.74
C ILE A 46 2.35 -6.61 2.22
N GLY A 47 2.75 -5.44 2.71
CA GLY A 47 3.04 -5.22 4.13
C GLY A 47 1.86 -5.58 5.02
N THR A 48 2.11 -6.28 6.13
CA THR A 48 1.06 -6.62 7.10
C THR A 48 0.65 -5.45 7.99
N ARG A 49 1.45 -4.38 7.99
CA ARG A 49 1.24 -3.12 8.73
C ARG A 49 1.76 -1.97 7.91
N GLU A 50 1.35 -0.76 8.29
CA GLU A 50 1.91 0.47 7.78
C GLU A 50 3.42 0.58 8.09
N VAL A 51 4.13 1.32 7.23
CA VAL A 51 5.53 1.69 7.46
C VAL A 51 5.59 2.58 8.69
N THR A 52 6.47 2.26 9.63
CA THR A 52 6.59 3.00 10.89
C THR A 52 7.54 4.19 10.76
N ASN A 53 7.41 5.16 11.67
CA ASN A 53 8.36 6.27 11.78
C ASN A 53 9.82 5.79 11.86
N ARG A 54 10.10 4.77 12.67
CA ARG A 54 11.46 4.21 12.81
C ARG A 54 12.00 3.65 11.51
N GLU A 55 11.18 2.97 10.72
CA GLU A 55 11.59 2.42 9.43
C GLU A 55 11.79 3.51 8.38
N PHE A 56 10.89 4.50 8.35
CA PHE A 56 11.00 5.61 7.41
C PHE A 56 12.21 6.49 7.71
N ARG A 57 12.57 6.70 8.99
CA ARG A 57 13.77 7.46 9.37
C ARG A 57 15.09 6.78 8.94
N ARG A 58 15.10 5.47 8.69
CA ARG A 58 16.29 4.81 8.10
C ARG A 58 16.53 5.24 6.65
N PHE A 59 15.46 5.58 5.93
CA PHE A 59 15.55 6.20 4.61
C PHE A 59 15.81 7.71 4.71
N ARG A 60 15.04 8.43 5.53
CA ARG A 60 15.13 9.88 5.68
C ARG A 60 15.21 10.26 7.16
N GLN A 61 16.43 10.38 7.67
CA GLN A 61 16.71 10.58 9.10
C GLN A 61 16.01 11.80 9.70
N ASN A 62 15.86 12.88 8.92
CA ASN A 62 15.25 14.14 9.35
C ASN A 62 13.72 14.18 9.15
N HIS A 63 13.06 13.04 8.87
CA HIS A 63 11.60 13.02 8.73
C HIS A 63 10.89 13.28 10.04
N ASP A 64 9.91 14.19 9.98
CA ASP A 64 9.01 14.51 11.09
C ASP A 64 7.55 14.29 10.68
N SER A 65 6.87 13.46 11.47
CA SER A 65 5.45 13.16 11.39
C SER A 65 4.58 14.22 12.09
N LYS A 66 5.11 15.46 12.22
CA LYS A 66 4.51 16.58 12.95
C LYS A 66 4.29 16.26 14.43
N GLY A 67 5.34 15.75 15.05
CA GLY A 67 5.35 15.44 16.48
C GLY A 67 5.11 16.66 17.38
N ASP A 68 5.41 17.84 16.86
CA ASP A 68 5.15 19.14 17.47
C ASP A 68 3.65 19.46 17.61
N ILE A 69 2.82 19.03 16.66
CA ILE A 69 1.36 19.20 16.72
C ILE A 69 0.72 18.15 17.61
N HIS A 70 1.11 16.88 17.43
CA HIS A 70 0.63 15.77 18.23
C HIS A 70 1.80 14.82 18.56
N ALA A 71 2.27 14.85 19.80
CA ALA A 71 3.40 14.03 20.25
C ALA A 71 3.19 12.53 20.02
N SER A 72 1.92 12.07 20.03
CA SER A 72 1.59 10.69 19.70
C SER A 72 1.96 10.31 18.27
N LEU A 73 2.04 11.23 17.30
CA LEU A 73 2.44 10.92 15.93
C LEU A 73 3.93 10.65 15.77
N ALA A 74 4.77 11.11 16.71
CA ALA A 74 6.24 10.98 16.62
C ALA A 74 6.78 9.61 17.03
N GLY A 75 5.95 8.78 17.68
CA GLY A 75 6.33 7.49 18.23
C GLY A 75 6.93 6.56 17.19
N ASP A 76 8.05 5.92 17.51
CA ASP A 76 8.84 5.10 16.59
C ASP A 76 8.07 3.95 15.93
N LEU A 77 7.12 3.36 16.66
CA LEU A 77 6.30 2.25 16.19
C LEU A 77 4.97 2.69 15.56
N ASN A 78 4.70 4.00 15.53
CA ASN A 78 3.49 4.51 14.91
C ASN A 78 3.68 4.64 13.39
N PRO A 79 2.58 4.53 12.61
CA PRO A 79 2.62 4.75 11.18
C PRO A 79 3.26 6.10 10.85
N VAL A 80 4.13 6.12 9.84
CA VAL A 80 4.67 7.36 9.32
C VAL A 80 3.54 8.17 8.68
N VAL A 81 3.46 9.45 9.03
CA VAL A 81 2.48 10.39 8.47
C VAL A 81 3.19 11.63 7.95
N ASN A 82 2.43 12.55 7.34
CA ASN A 82 2.97 13.77 6.74
C ASN A 82 4.03 13.48 5.65
N VAL A 83 3.80 12.42 4.87
CA VAL A 83 4.63 12.05 3.71
C VAL A 83 3.90 12.40 2.42
N THR A 84 4.63 12.90 1.44
CA THR A 84 4.10 13.09 0.08
C THR A 84 4.09 11.76 -0.68
N TRP A 85 3.36 11.72 -1.80
CA TRP A 85 3.43 10.55 -2.69
C TRP A 85 4.86 10.35 -3.24
N GLU A 86 5.58 11.43 -3.51
CA GLU A 86 6.98 11.40 -3.98
C GLU A 86 7.90 10.74 -2.93
N ASP A 87 7.71 11.10 -1.66
CA ASP A 87 8.45 10.47 -0.55
C ASP A 87 8.18 8.97 -0.44
N ALA A 88 6.94 8.56 -0.69
CA ALA A 88 6.54 7.16 -0.62
C ALA A 88 7.17 6.34 -1.76
N VAL A 89 7.19 6.86 -2.99
CA VAL A 89 7.83 6.16 -4.13
C VAL A 89 9.36 6.15 -4.00
N GLU A 90 9.96 7.20 -3.46
CA GLU A 90 11.38 7.23 -3.13
C GLU A 90 11.73 6.18 -2.07
N TYR A 91 10.92 6.05 -1.02
CA TYR A 91 11.08 5.03 0.00
C TYR A 91 11.00 3.61 -0.58
N CYS A 92 10.04 3.35 -1.47
CA CYS A 92 9.93 2.07 -2.18
C CYS A 92 11.20 1.78 -3.01
N ASN A 93 11.65 2.74 -3.81
CA ASN A 93 12.88 2.57 -4.58
C ASN A 93 14.10 2.36 -3.68
N TRP A 94 14.21 3.10 -2.58
CA TRP A 94 15.28 2.91 -1.59
C TRP A 94 15.25 1.49 -1.01
N LEU A 95 14.09 0.97 -0.60
CA LEU A 95 13.96 -0.42 -0.15
C LEU A 95 14.42 -1.42 -1.22
N SER A 96 14.03 -1.21 -2.48
CA SER A 96 14.51 -2.05 -3.59
C SER A 96 16.03 -2.02 -3.70
N THR A 97 16.66 -0.84 -3.59
CA THR A 97 18.14 -0.76 -3.62
C THR A 97 18.81 -1.48 -2.46
N GLN A 98 18.21 -1.45 -1.25
CA GLN A 98 18.76 -2.13 -0.08
C GLN A 98 18.78 -3.66 -0.25
N GLU A 99 17.88 -4.19 -1.08
CA GLU A 99 17.73 -5.63 -1.33
C GLU A 99 18.24 -6.07 -2.71
N GLY A 100 18.84 -5.17 -3.48
CA GLY A 100 19.31 -5.46 -4.83
C GLY A 100 18.19 -5.80 -5.82
N LEU A 101 16.96 -5.32 -5.56
CA LEU A 101 15.80 -5.50 -6.43
C LEU A 101 15.72 -4.39 -7.47
N PRO A 102 15.07 -4.64 -8.64
CA PRO A 102 14.84 -3.59 -9.63
C PRO A 102 13.97 -2.45 -9.05
N LEU A 103 14.23 -1.22 -9.49
CA LEU A 103 13.43 -0.06 -9.09
C LEU A 103 12.05 -0.13 -9.73
N ALA A 104 11.01 0.27 -9.01
CA ALA A 104 9.65 0.31 -9.55
C ALA A 104 9.27 1.64 -10.18
N TYR A 105 9.99 2.72 -9.84
CA TYR A 105 9.73 4.06 -10.34
C TYR A 105 10.98 4.68 -10.95
N LYS A 106 10.79 5.47 -12.01
CA LYS A 106 11.83 6.31 -12.64
C LYS A 106 11.41 7.78 -12.64
N LYS A 107 12.37 8.69 -12.57
CA LYS A 107 12.12 10.13 -12.69
C LYS A 107 12.20 10.54 -14.16
N VAL A 108 11.14 11.17 -14.68
CA VAL A 108 11.05 11.68 -16.05
C VAL A 108 10.51 13.11 -15.98
N PHE A 109 11.32 14.08 -16.43
CA PHE A 109 11.01 15.53 -16.31
C PHE A 109 10.60 15.92 -14.88
N GLU A 110 11.44 15.56 -13.90
CA GLU A 110 11.20 15.80 -12.47
C GLU A 110 9.95 15.11 -11.87
N ARG A 111 9.24 14.28 -12.62
CA ARG A 111 8.08 13.53 -12.12
C ARG A 111 8.38 12.04 -12.01
N TRP A 112 7.99 11.45 -10.88
CA TRP A 112 8.05 10.00 -10.71
C TRP A 112 6.99 9.30 -11.54
N GLN A 113 7.40 8.26 -12.28
CA GLN A 113 6.52 7.44 -13.10
C GLN A 113 6.81 5.96 -12.83
N PRO A 114 5.77 5.10 -12.78
CA PRO A 114 5.97 3.66 -12.68
C PRO A 114 6.71 3.14 -13.92
N ILE A 115 7.59 2.16 -13.71
CA ILE A 115 8.28 1.45 -14.78
C ILE A 115 7.37 0.31 -15.25
N GLU A 116 7.18 0.24 -16.57
CA GLU A 116 6.41 -0.82 -17.21
C GLU A 116 7.34 -1.71 -18.08
N PRO A 117 7.20 -3.05 -18.03
CA PRO A 117 6.29 -3.79 -17.16
C PRO A 117 6.67 -3.67 -15.68
N THR A 118 5.67 -3.72 -14.80
CA THR A 118 5.88 -3.62 -13.35
C THR A 118 6.96 -4.63 -12.88
N PRO A 119 8.10 -4.15 -12.33
CA PRO A 119 9.18 -5.01 -11.90
C PRO A 119 8.91 -5.62 -10.52
N ASP A 120 9.70 -6.63 -10.15
CA ASP A 120 9.57 -7.37 -8.88
C ASP A 120 10.15 -6.62 -7.65
N GLY A 121 10.33 -5.31 -7.75
CA GLY A 121 10.76 -4.44 -6.65
C GLY A 121 9.61 -3.94 -5.77
N TYR A 122 9.97 -3.24 -4.69
CA TYR A 122 9.01 -2.57 -3.83
C TYR A 122 8.30 -1.43 -4.57
N ARG A 123 6.98 -1.35 -4.37
CA ARG A 123 6.13 -0.27 -4.88
C ARG A 123 4.90 -0.08 -4.02
N LEU A 124 4.18 1.01 -4.29
CA LEU A 124 2.84 1.17 -3.74
C LEU A 124 1.88 0.15 -4.39
N PRO A 125 0.96 -0.44 -3.60
CA PRO A 125 -0.10 -1.26 -4.15
C PRO A 125 -1.03 -0.38 -5.00
N THR A 126 -1.56 -0.95 -6.07
CA THR A 126 -2.72 -0.35 -6.74
C THR A 126 -3.94 -0.40 -5.80
N GLU A 127 -4.95 0.43 -6.03
CA GLU A 127 -6.19 0.37 -5.26
C GLU A 127 -6.82 -1.02 -5.31
N ALA A 128 -6.76 -1.68 -6.48
CA ALA A 128 -7.22 -3.04 -6.68
C ALA A 128 -6.49 -4.07 -5.81
N GLU A 129 -5.17 -4.01 -5.78
CA GLU A 129 -4.37 -4.88 -4.93
C GLU A 129 -4.67 -4.60 -3.46
N TRP A 130 -4.75 -3.33 -3.06
CA TRP A 130 -5.02 -2.97 -1.68
C TRP A 130 -6.38 -3.51 -1.20
N VAL A 131 -7.45 -3.32 -1.99
CA VAL A 131 -8.78 -3.85 -1.68
C VAL A 131 -8.79 -5.39 -1.69
N TRP A 132 -8.11 -6.01 -2.65
CA TRP A 132 -8.01 -7.47 -2.70
C TRP A 132 -7.30 -8.04 -1.48
N ALA A 133 -6.20 -7.43 -1.03
CA ALA A 133 -5.46 -7.85 0.14
C ALA A 133 -6.31 -7.85 1.43
N ILE A 134 -7.19 -6.86 1.58
CA ILE A 134 -8.16 -6.80 2.70
C ILE A 134 -9.15 -7.95 2.61
N ARG A 135 -9.69 -8.24 1.41
CA ARG A 135 -10.66 -9.32 1.18
C ARG A 135 -10.05 -10.72 1.26
N TYR A 136 -8.75 -10.84 1.00
CA TYR A 136 -8.01 -12.10 0.99
C TYR A 136 -7.92 -12.78 2.39
N GLN A 137 -8.40 -12.15 3.46
CA GLN A 137 -8.54 -12.76 4.80
C GLN A 137 -9.64 -13.84 4.93
N GLY A 138 -9.99 -14.54 3.85
CA GLY A 138 -10.76 -15.79 3.95
C GLY A 138 -12.26 -15.63 4.17
N ARG A 139 -12.91 -14.71 3.46
CA ARG A 139 -14.38 -14.71 3.34
C ARG A 139 -14.79 -14.76 1.89
N SER A 140 -15.64 -15.74 1.55
CA SER A 140 -16.28 -15.91 0.23
C SER A 140 -17.25 -14.77 -0.14
N SER A 141 -17.39 -13.76 0.73
CA SER A 141 -18.28 -12.62 0.56
C SER A 141 -17.56 -11.32 0.93
N ALA A 142 -17.62 -10.34 0.03
CA ALA A 142 -17.19 -8.97 0.32
C ALA A 142 -18.02 -8.40 1.49
N THR A 143 -17.35 -8.00 2.57
CA THR A 143 -17.95 -7.20 3.65
C THR A 143 -17.69 -5.72 3.41
N THR A 144 -18.64 -4.86 3.79
CA THR A 144 -18.56 -3.40 3.63
C THR A 144 -17.43 -2.78 4.46
N PHE A 145 -17.10 -3.38 5.61
CA PHE A 145 -15.97 -2.98 6.46
C PHE A 145 -15.03 -4.16 6.75
N PRO A 146 -13.75 -3.91 7.09
CA PRO A 146 -12.82 -4.97 7.48
C PRO A 146 -13.23 -5.69 8.78
N TRP A 147 -14.15 -5.12 9.58
CA TRP A 147 -14.69 -5.74 10.80
C TRP A 147 -16.11 -6.35 10.66
N GLY A 148 -16.79 -6.23 9.51
CA GLY A 148 -18.10 -6.88 9.27
C GLY A 148 -19.20 -5.94 8.80
N ARG A 149 -20.47 -6.38 8.94
CA ARG A 149 -21.68 -5.58 8.68
C ARG A 149 -22.20 -5.07 10.02
N SER A 150 -22.23 -3.75 10.20
CA SER A 150 -23.07 -3.09 11.21
C SER A 150 -24.42 -2.79 10.60
#